data_AF-A0A533V3N3-F1
#
_entry.id   AF-A0A533V3N3-F1
#
_cell.length_a   1.000
_cell.length_b   1.000
_cell.length_c   1.000
_cell.angle_alpha   90.00
_cell.angle_beta   90.00
_cell.angle_gamma   90.00
#
_symmetry.space_group_name_H-M   'P 1'
#
loop_
_entity.id
_entity.type
_entity.pdbx_description
1 polymer ?
#
loop_
_entity_poly.entity_id
_entity_poly.type
_entity_poly.pdbx_seq_one_letter_code
_entity_poly.pdbx_strand_id
1 'polypeptide(L)'
;MYPQTFSVPHAVKQIIGSNILFFQALSTGIANYTALAQKIKPEVEKLTRSEVNINTLVVAIKRFADSLDEIEYEYHPVFDGVRMTLTGSIIDIDFQEADDVYGVLDEIFELGSGYNMFRTNNQ
;
A
#
# COMPACT_ATOMS: atom_id res chain seq x y z
N MET A 1 -35.14 0.01 6.39
CA MET A 1 -33.75 -0.03 5.86
C MET A 1 -33.06 -1.18 6.57
N TYR A 2 -32.81 -2.31 5.89
CA TYR A 2 -32.14 -3.46 6.52
C TYR A 2 -30.70 -3.07 6.89
N PRO A 3 -30.21 -3.42 8.09
CA PRO A 3 -28.82 -3.16 8.42
C PRO A 3 -27.93 -4.01 7.50
N GLN A 4 -27.15 -3.36 6.63
CA GLN A 4 -26.13 -4.03 5.83
C GLN A 4 -25.10 -4.61 6.80
N THR A 5 -25.09 -5.94 6.92
CA THR A 5 -24.05 -6.65 7.67
C THR A 5 -22.93 -6.94 6.70
N PHE A 6 -21.74 -6.43 7.00
CA PHE A 6 -20.58 -6.66 6.15
C PHE A 6 -20.07 -8.08 6.41
N SER A 7 -19.64 -8.78 5.35
CA SER A 7 -18.81 -9.97 5.53
C SER A 7 -17.40 -9.54 5.96
N VAL A 8 -16.65 -10.43 6.64
CA VAL A 8 -15.27 -10.11 7.07
C VAL A 8 -14.40 -9.63 5.91
N PRO A 9 -14.37 -10.29 4.73
CA PRO A 9 -13.59 -9.79 3.59
C PRO A 9 -14.05 -8.40 3.10
N HIS A 10 -15.36 -8.15 3.10
CA HIS A 10 -15.90 -6.86 2.65
C HIS A 10 -15.53 -5.73 3.62
N ALA A 11 -15.63 -5.99 4.93
CA ALA A 11 -15.20 -5.05 5.97
C ALA A 11 -13.70 -4.76 5.89
N VAL A 12 -12.87 -5.79 5.71
CA VAL A 12 -11.42 -5.66 5.53
C VAL A 12 -11.09 -4.78 4.32
N LYS A 13 -11.71 -5.05 3.16
CA LYS A 13 -11.53 -4.25 1.94
C LYS A 13 -11.95 -2.79 2.15
N GLN A 14 -13.07 -2.55 2.82
CA GLN A 14 -13.54 -1.19 3.09
C GLN A 14 -12.58 -0.42 4.01
N ILE A 15 -12.16 -1.03 5.13
CA ILE A 15 -11.28 -0.37 6.11
C ILE A 15 -9.91 -0.07 5.51
N ILE A 16 -9.30 -1.04 4.85
CA ILE A 16 -7.98 -0.87 4.24
C ILE A 16 -8.07 0.07 3.05
N GLY A 17 -9.06 -0.09 2.17
CA GLY A 17 -9.23 0.77 1.00
C GLY A 17 -9.59 2.22 1.35
N SER A 18 -10.13 2.48 2.55
CA SER A 18 -10.39 3.85 3.03
C SER A 18 -9.17 4.49 3.72
N ASN A 19 -8.07 3.74 3.92
CA ASN A 19 -6.87 4.22 4.59
C ASN A 19 -5.65 4.05 3.68
N ILE A 20 -5.19 5.16 3.10
CA ILE A 20 -4.09 5.18 2.13
C ILE A 20 -2.80 4.53 2.66
N LEU A 21 -2.49 4.67 3.95
CA LEU A 21 -1.30 4.10 4.55
C LEU A 21 -1.39 2.57 4.65
N PHE A 22 -2.56 2.03 5.00
CA PHE A 22 -2.77 0.58 5.03
C PHE A 22 -2.77 0.00 3.62
N PHE A 23 -3.43 0.68 2.69
CA PHE A 23 -3.46 0.28 1.30
C PHE A 23 -2.06 0.22 0.69
N GLN A 24 -1.26 1.28 0.81
CA GLN A 24 0.11 1.33 0.29
C GLN A 24 1.01 0.28 0.96
N ALA A 25 0.93 0.10 2.28
CA ALA A 25 1.75 -0.90 2.96
C ALA A 25 1.42 -2.34 2.51
N LEU A 26 0.15 -2.61 2.17
CA LEU A 26 -0.26 -3.90 1.62
C LEU A 26 0.18 -4.08 0.17
N SER A 27 -0.02 -3.06 -0.66
CA SER A 27 0.28 -3.11 -2.09
C SER A 27 1.79 -3.13 -2.39
N THR A 28 2.62 -2.65 -1.46
CA THR A 28 4.09 -2.69 -1.57
C THR A 28 4.71 -3.91 -0.88
N GLY A 29 3.89 -4.80 -0.32
CA GLY A 29 4.37 -6.03 0.33
C GLY A 29 5.08 -5.86 1.68
N ILE A 30 5.09 -4.65 2.26
CA ILE A 30 5.82 -4.36 3.51
C ILE A 30 4.96 -4.50 4.78
N ALA A 31 3.65 -4.74 4.64
CA ALA A 31 2.74 -4.82 5.78
C ALA A 31 2.93 -6.11 6.60
N ASN A 32 2.99 -5.96 7.94
CA ASN A 32 2.82 -7.08 8.85
C ASN A 32 1.31 -7.39 9.04
N TYR A 33 0.83 -8.46 8.40
CA TYR A 33 -0.60 -8.80 8.40
C TYR A 33 -1.15 -9.12 9.78
N THR A 34 -0.35 -9.67 10.68
CA THR A 34 -0.81 -9.98 12.05
C THR A 34 -1.00 -8.70 12.86
N ALA A 35 -0.04 -7.79 12.79
CA ALA A 35 -0.15 -6.49 13.47
C ALA A 35 -1.32 -5.66 12.90
N LEU A 36 -1.49 -5.68 11.57
CA LEU A 36 -2.61 -5.01 10.91
C LEU A 36 -3.96 -5.63 11.30
N ALA A 37 -4.06 -6.96 11.38
CA ALA A 37 -5.27 -7.65 11.83
C ALA A 37 -5.67 -7.23 13.25
N GLN A 38 -4.72 -7.16 14.19
CA GLN A 38 -4.98 -6.68 15.54
C GLN A 38 -5.45 -5.22 15.55
N LYS A 39 -4.86 -4.37 14.70
CA LYS A 39 -5.20 -2.95 14.58
C LYS A 39 -6.63 -2.74 14.07
N ILE A 40 -7.05 -3.46 13.05
CA ILE A 40 -8.37 -3.23 12.39
C ILE A 40 -9.50 -4.05 13.00
N LYS A 41 -9.21 -5.08 13.82
CA LYS A 41 -10.21 -5.97 14.42
C LYS A 41 -11.39 -5.23 15.07
N PRO A 42 -11.20 -4.20 15.93
CA PRO A 42 -12.33 -3.51 16.57
C PRO A 42 -13.30 -2.89 15.56
N GLU A 43 -12.77 -2.38 14.45
CA GLU A 43 -13.56 -1.76 13.39
C GLU A 43 -14.25 -2.82 12.52
N VAL A 44 -13.57 -3.93 12.23
CA VAL A 44 -14.18 -5.06 11.52
C VAL A 44 -15.35 -5.62 12.32
N GLU A 45 -15.19 -5.89 13.61
CA GLU A 45 -16.26 -6.44 14.46
C GLU A 45 -17.45 -5.48 14.58
N LYS A 46 -17.19 -4.17 14.54
CA LYS A 46 -18.25 -3.14 14.49
C LYS A 46 -19.05 -3.22 13.19
N LEU A 47 -18.39 -3.46 12.05
CA LEU A 47 -19.04 -3.57 10.73
C LEU A 47 -19.77 -4.91 10.54
N THR A 48 -19.19 -6.01 11.03
CA THR A 48 -19.76 -7.36 10.90
C THR A 48 -20.79 -7.68 11.97
N ARG A 49 -20.79 -6.92 13.09
CA ARG A 49 -21.59 -7.17 14.31
C ARG A 49 -21.36 -8.55 14.90
N SER A 50 -20.15 -9.06 14.78
CA SER A 50 -19.76 -10.40 15.23
C SER A 50 -18.31 -10.38 15.69
N GLU A 51 -17.98 -11.26 16.63
CA GLU A 51 -16.58 -11.49 16.97
C GLU A 51 -15.85 -12.21 15.82
N VAL A 52 -14.62 -11.79 15.56
CA VAL A 52 -13.81 -12.32 14.46
C VAL A 52 -12.46 -12.81 14.96
N ASN A 53 -12.10 -14.05 14.65
CA ASN A 53 -10.79 -14.59 15.00
C ASN A 53 -9.67 -13.83 14.24
N ILE A 54 -8.56 -13.53 14.92
CA ILE A 54 -7.40 -12.85 14.31
C ILE A 54 -6.88 -13.61 13.08
N ASN A 55 -6.84 -14.94 13.11
CA ASN A 55 -6.39 -15.74 11.98
C ASN A 55 -7.31 -15.57 10.76
N THR A 56 -8.63 -15.43 10.99
CA THR A 56 -9.59 -15.14 9.92
C THR A 56 -9.32 -13.78 9.29
N LEU A 57 -8.95 -12.78 10.10
CA LEU A 57 -8.55 -11.45 9.59
C LEU A 57 -7.25 -11.53 8.80
N VAL A 58 -6.24 -12.24 9.30
CA VAL A 58 -4.96 -12.42 8.58
C VAL A 58 -5.19 -13.04 7.21
N VAL A 59 -6.04 -14.08 7.13
CA VAL A 59 -6.39 -14.72 5.84
C VAL A 59 -7.15 -13.75 4.94
N ALA A 60 -8.10 -12.98 5.47
CA ALA A 60 -8.86 -12.00 4.69
C ALA A 60 -7.97 -10.86 4.17
N ILE A 61 -7.05 -10.36 4.98
CA ILE A 61 -6.06 -9.33 4.61
C ILE A 61 -5.13 -9.88 3.53
N LYS A 62 -4.58 -11.09 3.71
CA LYS A 62 -3.71 -11.74 2.73
C LYS A 62 -4.42 -11.90 1.39
N ARG A 63 -5.65 -12.43 1.37
CA ARG A 63 -6.44 -12.56 0.14
C ARG A 63 -6.71 -11.22 -0.53
N PHE A 64 -6.90 -10.17 0.26
CA PHE A 64 -7.06 -8.84 -0.30
C PHE A 64 -5.75 -8.34 -0.92
N ALA A 65 -4.61 -8.52 -0.25
CA ALA A 65 -3.29 -8.21 -0.79
C ALA A 65 -3.02 -8.97 -2.10
N ASP A 66 -3.25 -10.29 -2.11
CA ASP A 66 -3.08 -11.14 -3.30
C ASP A 66 -3.97 -10.64 -4.47
N SER A 67 -5.14 -10.06 -4.18
CA SER A 67 -6.02 -9.46 -5.21
C SER A 67 -5.59 -8.06 -5.68
N LEU A 68 -4.67 -7.40 -4.97
CA LEU A 68 -4.04 -6.16 -5.42
C LEU A 68 -2.92 -6.46 -6.40
N ASP A 69 -2.24 -7.60 -6.26
CA ASP A 69 -1.20 -8.05 -7.21
C ASP A 69 -1.80 -8.44 -8.59
N GLU A 70 -3.10 -8.77 -8.65
CA GLU A 70 -3.83 -8.97 -9.91
C GLU A 70 -4.15 -7.66 -10.64
N ILE A 71 -3.96 -6.52 -10.00
CA ILE A 71 -3.89 -5.22 -10.69
C ILE A 71 -2.46 -5.17 -11.21
N GLU A 72 -2.30 -5.37 -12.52
CA GLU A 72 -1.03 -5.24 -13.24
C GLU A 72 -0.30 -3.97 -12.75
N TYR A 73 0.64 -4.15 -11.83
CA TYR A 73 1.73 -3.20 -11.73
C TYR A 73 2.44 -3.36 -13.06
N GLU A 74 2.33 -2.35 -13.91
CA GLU A 74 3.20 -2.22 -15.06
C GLU A 74 4.62 -2.32 -14.49
N TYR A 75 5.26 -3.47 -14.69
CA TYR A 75 6.57 -3.73 -14.14
C TYR A 75 7.49 -2.79 -14.89
N HIS A 76 7.83 -1.69 -14.24
CA HIS A 76 8.79 -0.74 -14.73
C HIS A 76 10.16 -1.19 -14.19
N PRO A 77 10.98 -1.87 -15.02
CA PRO A 77 12.33 -2.31 -14.63
C PRO A 77 13.21 -1.12 -14.19
N VAL A 78 12.77 0.10 -14.51
CA VAL A 78 13.30 1.38 -14.06
C VAL A 78 13.41 1.49 -12.53
N PHE A 79 12.53 0.83 -11.76
CA PHE A 79 12.57 0.89 -10.29
C PHE A 79 13.47 -0.17 -9.65
N ASP A 80 14.08 -1.07 -10.44
CA ASP A 80 15.03 -2.03 -9.91
C ASP A 80 16.32 -1.33 -9.44
N GLY A 81 16.73 -1.59 -8.20
CA GLY A 81 17.90 -0.94 -7.60
C GLY A 81 17.66 0.49 -7.08
N VAL A 82 16.39 0.94 -7.04
CA VAL A 82 15.99 2.23 -6.47
C VAL A 82 15.53 2.05 -5.02
N ARG A 83 16.08 2.85 -4.10
CA ARG A 83 15.65 2.90 -2.70
C ARG A 83 14.87 4.19 -2.45
N MET A 84 13.64 4.08 -1.94
CA MET A 84 12.79 5.23 -1.64
C MET A 84 12.50 5.34 -0.13
N THR A 85 12.52 6.55 0.40
CA THR A 85 12.18 6.85 1.81
C THR A 85 11.24 8.05 1.88
N LEU A 86 10.23 8.01 2.75
CA LEU A 86 9.28 9.11 2.97
C LEU A 86 9.53 9.75 4.35
N THR A 87 9.92 11.02 4.37
CA THR A 87 10.12 11.83 5.58
C THR A 87 9.16 13.01 5.59
N GLY A 88 8.07 12.90 6.35
CA GLY A 88 7.01 13.92 6.37
C GLY A 88 6.30 13.99 5.01
N SER A 89 6.57 15.06 4.24
CA SER A 89 6.05 15.26 2.88
C SER A 89 7.14 15.17 1.81
N ILE A 90 8.34 14.68 2.16
CA ILE A 90 9.50 14.58 1.27
C ILE A 90 9.75 13.12 0.94
N ILE A 91 9.80 12.80 -0.35
CA ILE A 91 10.21 11.48 -0.85
C ILE A 91 11.68 11.60 -1.28
N ASP A 92 12.56 10.88 -0.59
CA ASP A 92 13.97 10.70 -0.95
C ASP A 92 14.10 9.45 -1.82
N ILE A 93 14.78 9.57 -2.95
CA ILE A 93 14.99 8.48 -3.92
C ILE A 93 16.49 8.35 -4.18
N ASP A 94 17.05 7.22 -3.75
CA ASP A 94 18.45 6.85 -3.95
C ASP A 94 18.57 5.81 -5.07
N PHE A 95 19.35 6.13 -6.11
CA PHE A 95 19.65 5.23 -7.21
C PHE A 95 21.00 4.55 -6.94
N GLN A 96 21.01 3.24 -6.70
CA GLN A 96 22.26 2.53 -6.39
C GLN A 96 22.99 2.07 -7.66
N GLU A 97 22.25 1.57 -8.66
CA GLU A 97 22.80 1.00 -9.90
C GLU A 97 21.81 1.13 -11.08
N ALA A 98 21.08 2.24 -11.19
CA ALA A 98 20.16 2.43 -12.30
C ALA A 98 20.93 2.86 -13.57
N ASP A 99 20.98 1.99 -14.59
CA ASP A 99 21.59 2.30 -15.89
C ASP A 99 20.86 3.42 -16.63
N ASP A 100 19.57 3.66 -16.31
CA ASP A 100 18.74 4.70 -16.92
C ASP A 100 18.02 5.56 -15.87
N VAL A 101 18.79 6.29 -15.07
CA VAL A 101 18.26 7.28 -14.11
C VAL A 101 17.32 8.29 -14.79
N TYR A 102 17.54 8.61 -16.06
CA TYR A 102 16.74 9.58 -16.80
C TYR A 102 15.35 9.03 -17.12
N GLY A 103 15.25 7.78 -17.56
CA GLY A 103 13.95 7.10 -17.75
C GLY A 103 13.13 7.02 -16.47
N VAL A 104 13.76 6.73 -15.32
CA VAL A 104 13.05 6.71 -14.03
C VAL A 104 12.49 8.08 -13.68
N LEU A 105 13.30 9.13 -13.90
CA LEU A 105 12.90 10.48 -13.58
C LEU A 105 11.74 10.93 -14.46
N ASP A 106 11.81 10.68 -15.78
CA ASP A 106 10.74 11.06 -16.72
C ASP A 106 9.41 10.38 -16.36
N GLU A 107 9.43 9.09 -16.00
CA GLU A 107 8.23 8.38 -15.57
C GLU A 107 7.66 8.93 -14.25
N ILE A 108 8.52 9.23 -13.27
CA ILE A 108 8.11 9.89 -12.02
C ILE A 108 7.53 11.28 -12.29
N PHE A 109 8.07 12.03 -13.27
CA PHE A 109 7.55 13.34 -13.66
C PHE A 109 6.15 13.25 -14.28
N GLU A 110 5.90 12.23 -15.11
CA GLU A 110 4.58 11.99 -15.69
C GLU A 110 3.54 11.60 -14.63
N LEU A 111 3.93 10.75 -13.67
CA LEU A 111 3.09 10.37 -12.53
C LEU A 111 2.89 11.52 -11.52
N GLY A 112 3.82 12.47 -11.49
CA GLY A 112 4.01 13.45 -10.42
C GLY A 112 3.45 14.84 -10.67
N SER A 113 2.40 15.01 -11.49
CA SER A 113 1.82 16.32 -11.89
C SER A 113 1.29 17.25 -10.75
N GLY A 114 1.59 16.97 -9.48
CA GLY A 114 1.27 17.80 -8.32
C GLY A 114 2.36 17.93 -7.25
N TYR A 115 3.61 17.49 -7.50
CA TYR A 115 4.69 17.52 -6.51
C TYR A 115 5.84 18.47 -6.90
N ASN A 116 6.46 19.10 -5.90
CA ASN A 116 7.68 19.87 -6.10
C ASN A 116 8.89 18.93 -6.02
N MET A 117 9.63 18.77 -7.12
CA MET A 117 10.83 17.93 -7.17
C MET A 117 12.10 18.77 -7.12
N PHE A 118 13.07 18.33 -6.31
CA PHE A 118 14.39 18.95 -6.20
C PHE A 118 15.46 17.89 -6.45
N ARG A 119 16.38 18.14 -7.39
CA ARG A 119 17.56 17.30 -7.60
C ARG A 119 18.71 17.84 -6.77
N THR A 120 19.32 16.97 -5.98
CA THR A 120 20.58 17.26 -5.30
C THR A 120 21.65 16.30 -5.82
N ASN A 121 22.88 16.79 -5.94
CA ASN A 121 24.03 15.94 -6.23
C ASN A 121 24.80 15.80 -4.91
N ASN A 122 25.04 14.56 -4.46
CA ASN A 122 25.99 14.33 -3.37
C ASN A 122 27.39 14.68 -3.91
N GLN A 123 28.02 15.71 -3.33
CA GLN A 123 29.45 15.98 -3.51
C GLN A 123 30.29 14.99 -2.70
#